data_AF-A0A963YX39-F1
#
_entry.id   AF-A0A963YX39-F1
#
_cell.length_a   1.000
_cell.length_b   1.000
_cell.length_c   1.000
_cell.angle_alpha   90.00
_cell.angle_beta   90.00
_cell.angle_gamma   90.00
#
_symmetry.space_group_name_H-M   'P 1'
#
loop_
_entity.id
_entity.type
_entity.pdbx_description
1 polymer ?
#
loop_
_entity_poly.entity_id
_entity_poly.type
_entity_poly.pdbx_seq_one_letter_code
_entity_poly.pdbx_strand_id
1 'polypeptide(L)'
;DLSAPLPIVPPPEEDELISSWLDRIARFYGTPTWELFGLIRGKTTVSLYAVDLGISDAALSLIAKRLGITKMQLFIRTIAGSYPWAVDHVARDSVMSTRRYPPRMRYAACPICLEHQKASRGFSWLRREWVLSLRTICQLHHVDLLEGDAGSIVHPAWSDFARVHRCAQQATSATQRAGA
;
A
#
# COMPACT_ATOMS: atom_id res chain seq x y z
N ASP A 1 21.78 -11.78 -12.73
CA ASP A 1 20.81 -12.86 -12.46
C ASP A 1 19.51 -12.25 -11.92
N LEU A 2 18.41 -12.39 -12.65
CA LEU A 2 17.08 -11.92 -12.23
C LEU A 2 16.44 -12.86 -11.19
N SER A 3 17.24 -13.54 -10.37
CA SER A 3 16.75 -14.43 -9.32
C SER A 3 17.23 -14.04 -7.91
N ALA A 4 18.18 -13.11 -7.80
CA ALA A 4 18.75 -12.66 -6.54
C ALA A 4 17.75 -11.79 -5.73
N PRO A 5 17.80 -11.81 -4.39
CA PRO A 5 17.08 -10.86 -3.55
C PRO A 5 17.44 -9.42 -3.88
N LEU A 6 16.53 -8.49 -3.59
CA LEU A 6 16.85 -7.07 -3.61
C LEU A 6 17.95 -6.79 -2.57
N PRO A 7 18.95 -5.95 -2.89
CA PRO A 7 20.07 -5.69 -1.98
C PRO A 7 19.64 -5.14 -0.61
N ILE A 8 18.64 -4.26 -0.63
CA ILE A 8 18.06 -3.63 0.56
C ILE A 8 16.53 -3.68 0.45
N VAL A 9 15.89 -4.15 1.51
CA VAL A 9 14.43 -4.15 1.62
C VAL A 9 14.08 -3.51 2.96
N PRO A 10 13.61 -2.25 2.99
CA PRO A 10 13.08 -1.64 4.21
C PRO A 10 12.05 -2.56 4.86
N PRO A 11 12.03 -2.69 6.20
CA PRO A 11 11.09 -3.58 6.87
C PRO A 11 9.64 -3.10 6.64
N PRO A 12 8.67 -4.03 6.48
CA PRO A 12 7.26 -3.69 6.45
C PRO A 12 6.76 -3.29 7.84
N GLU A 13 5.75 -2.44 7.92
CA GLU A 13 5.02 -2.25 9.18
C GLU A 13 4.05 -3.42 9.43
N GLU A 14 3.71 -3.66 10.70
CA GLU A 14 2.97 -4.85 11.14
C GLU A 14 1.60 -5.01 10.46
N ASP A 15 0.88 -3.90 10.28
CA ASP A 15 -0.45 -3.83 9.68
C ASP A 15 -0.42 -3.29 8.25
N GLU A 16 0.75 -3.20 7.61
CA GLU A 16 0.87 -2.65 6.26
C GLU A 16 0.37 -3.61 5.18
N LEU A 17 -0.22 -3.04 4.11
CA LEU A 17 -0.52 -3.72 2.86
C LEU A 17 0.75 -4.01 2.06
N ILE A 18 0.80 -5.14 1.37
CA ILE A 18 1.98 -5.52 0.57
C ILE A 18 2.20 -4.51 -0.57
N SER A 19 1.14 -4.01 -1.19
CA SER A 19 1.22 -2.96 -2.22
C SER A 19 1.82 -1.65 -1.69
N SER A 20 1.44 -1.21 -0.49
CA SER A 20 2.01 -0.05 0.21
C SER A 20 3.50 -0.25 0.52
N TRP A 21 3.85 -1.44 1.01
CA TRP A 21 5.23 -1.79 1.30
C TRP A 21 6.09 -1.80 0.04
N LEU A 22 5.60 -2.40 -1.05
CA LEU A 22 6.26 -2.40 -2.35
C LEU A 22 6.45 -0.99 -2.92
N ASP A 23 5.48 -0.08 -2.71
CA ASP A 23 5.62 1.33 -3.09
C ASP A 23 6.74 2.02 -2.33
N ARG A 24 6.85 1.79 -1.02
CA ARG A 24 7.96 2.32 -0.22
C ARG A 24 9.31 1.78 -0.67
N ILE A 25 9.40 0.49 -0.98
CA ILE A 25 10.63 -0.10 -1.53
C ILE A 25 10.95 0.56 -2.88
N ALA A 26 9.97 0.74 -3.76
CA ALA A 26 10.17 1.38 -5.06
C ALA A 26 10.69 2.82 -4.92
N ARG A 27 10.13 3.61 -4.01
CA ARG A 27 10.61 4.95 -3.67
C ARG A 27 12.03 4.95 -3.13
N PHE A 28 12.39 3.97 -2.30
CA PHE A 28 13.75 3.82 -1.80
C PHE A 28 14.77 3.63 -2.94
N TYR A 29 14.38 2.90 -4.00
CA TYR A 29 15.19 2.71 -5.20
C TYR A 29 15.01 3.80 -6.28
N GLY A 30 14.17 4.82 -6.04
CA GLY A 30 13.91 5.87 -7.00
C GLY A 30 13.20 5.40 -8.29
N THR A 31 12.46 4.30 -8.23
CA THR A 31 11.76 3.71 -9.39
C THR A 31 10.25 3.69 -9.17
N PRO A 32 9.42 3.74 -10.23
CA PRO A 32 7.98 3.51 -10.11
C PRO A 32 7.64 2.11 -9.60
N THR A 33 6.58 2.01 -8.78
CA THR A 33 6.16 0.75 -8.15
C THR A 33 5.81 -0.35 -9.16
N TRP A 34 5.21 0.00 -10.30
CA TRP A 34 4.89 -0.98 -11.35
C TRP A 34 6.15 -1.56 -12.01
N GLU A 35 7.24 -0.78 -12.10
CA GLU A 35 8.51 -1.21 -12.67
C GLU A 35 9.22 -2.16 -11.72
N LEU A 36 9.39 -1.76 -10.45
CA LEU A 36 9.93 -2.64 -9.41
C LEU A 36 9.11 -3.92 -9.28
N PHE A 37 7.79 -3.80 -9.24
CA PHE A 37 6.92 -4.97 -9.13
C PHE A 37 7.04 -5.89 -10.35
N GLY A 38 7.21 -5.33 -11.56
CA GLY A 38 7.55 -6.08 -12.77
C GLY A 38 8.82 -6.93 -12.62
N LEU A 39 9.88 -6.35 -12.02
CA LEU A 39 11.13 -7.05 -11.74
C LEU A 39 10.98 -8.16 -10.68
N ILE A 40 10.20 -7.88 -9.63
CA ILE A 40 9.95 -8.81 -8.52
C ILE A 40 9.10 -10.00 -8.99
N ARG A 41 7.99 -9.73 -9.67
CA ARG A 41 7.03 -10.75 -10.11
C ARG A 41 7.52 -11.58 -11.30
N GLY A 42 8.58 -11.15 -11.96
CA GLY A 42 9.13 -11.81 -13.15
C GLY A 42 8.07 -11.98 -14.25
N LYS A 43 7.96 -13.20 -14.80
CA LYS A 43 6.99 -13.52 -15.87
C LYS A 43 5.56 -13.78 -15.38
N THR A 44 5.28 -13.66 -14.08
CA THR A 44 3.94 -13.92 -13.56
C THR A 44 2.98 -12.79 -13.97
N THR A 45 1.73 -13.16 -14.29
CA THR A 45 0.67 -12.22 -14.70
C THR A 45 -0.09 -11.62 -13.51
N VAL A 46 0.49 -11.70 -12.31
CA VAL A 46 -0.12 -11.24 -11.07
C VAL A 46 -0.18 -9.72 -11.03
N SER A 47 -1.36 -9.17 -10.72
CA SER A 47 -1.55 -7.73 -10.47
C SER A 47 -1.14 -7.37 -9.04
N LEU A 48 -0.78 -6.11 -8.81
CA LEU A 48 -0.38 -5.65 -7.48
C LEU A 48 -1.49 -5.86 -6.43
N TYR A 49 -2.75 -5.61 -6.82
CA TYR A 49 -3.93 -5.82 -5.96
C TYR A 49 -4.13 -7.28 -5.57
N ALA A 50 -3.83 -8.21 -6.49
CA ALA A 50 -3.94 -9.64 -6.19
C ALA A 50 -2.94 -10.05 -5.11
N VAL A 51 -1.76 -9.42 -5.04
CA VAL A 51 -0.77 -9.69 -3.99
C VAL A 51 -1.32 -9.37 -2.61
N ASP A 52 -2.04 -8.26 -2.46
CA ASP A 52 -2.67 -7.91 -1.17
C ASP A 52 -3.74 -8.94 -0.78
N LEU A 53 -4.55 -9.41 -1.73
CA LEU A 53 -5.59 -10.40 -1.46
C LEU A 53 -5.01 -11.77 -1.04
N GLY A 54 -4.01 -12.22 -1.78
CA GLY A 54 -3.53 -13.59 -1.75
C GLY A 54 -3.34 -14.10 -3.18
N ILE A 55 -2.21 -14.75 -3.42
CA ILE A 55 -1.82 -15.25 -4.75
C ILE A 55 -1.40 -16.71 -4.66
N SER A 56 -1.21 -17.35 -5.82
CA SER A 56 -0.76 -18.74 -5.88
C SER A 56 0.59 -18.93 -5.17
N ASP A 57 0.80 -20.15 -4.66
CA ASP A 57 2.00 -20.51 -3.89
C ASP A 57 3.31 -20.24 -4.66
N ALA A 58 3.30 -20.53 -5.97
CA ALA A 58 4.44 -20.30 -6.85
C ALA A 58 4.76 -18.80 -6.99
N ALA A 59 3.74 -17.96 -7.18
CA ALA A 59 3.92 -16.52 -7.27
C ALA A 59 4.37 -15.93 -5.94
N LEU A 60 3.78 -16.39 -4.83
CA LEU A 60 4.16 -15.98 -3.47
C LEU A 60 5.62 -16.31 -3.16
N SER A 61 6.07 -17.52 -3.51
CA SER A 61 7.46 -17.96 -3.35
C SER A 61 8.43 -17.08 -4.13
N LEU A 62 8.09 -16.74 -5.38
CA LEU A 62 8.92 -15.88 -6.21
C LEU A 62 9.07 -14.48 -5.59
N ILE A 63 7.96 -13.86 -5.20
CA ILE A 63 7.96 -12.53 -4.60
C ILE A 63 8.72 -12.55 -3.27
N ALA A 64 8.44 -13.53 -2.41
CA ALA A 64 9.11 -13.67 -1.10
C ALA A 64 10.64 -13.80 -1.24
N LYS A 65 11.10 -14.61 -2.20
CA LYS A 65 12.54 -14.76 -2.51
C LYS A 65 13.17 -13.42 -2.88
N ARG A 66 12.50 -12.61 -3.71
CA ARG A 66 13.01 -11.29 -4.12
C ARG A 66 13.03 -10.28 -2.99
N LEU A 67 12.07 -10.37 -2.07
CA LEU A 67 11.99 -9.54 -0.87
C LEU A 67 12.90 -10.03 0.27
N GLY A 68 13.60 -11.15 0.09
CA GLY A 68 14.49 -11.71 1.11
C GLY A 68 13.76 -12.23 2.36
N ILE A 69 12.49 -12.59 2.24
CA ILE A 69 11.68 -13.13 3.34
C ILE A 69 11.14 -14.53 2.98
N THR A 70 10.65 -15.25 3.99
CA THR A 70 9.99 -16.53 3.76
C THR A 70 8.61 -16.36 3.13
N LYS A 71 8.17 -17.38 2.39
CA LYS A 71 6.81 -17.45 1.86
C LYS A 71 5.76 -17.25 2.94
N MET A 72 5.94 -17.86 4.12
CA MET A 72 4.99 -17.75 5.23
C MET A 72 4.92 -16.32 5.76
N GLN A 73 6.06 -15.64 5.92
CA GLN A 73 6.10 -14.23 6.33
C GLN A 73 5.36 -13.31 5.33
N LEU A 74 5.43 -13.60 4.04
CA LEU A 74 4.67 -12.88 3.03
C LEU A 74 3.18 -13.25 3.08
N PHE A 75 2.84 -14.53 3.23
CA PHE A 75 1.46 -15.01 3.30
C PHE A 75 0.67 -14.34 4.42
N ILE A 76 1.22 -14.28 5.64
CA ILE A 76 0.56 -13.65 6.80
C ILE A 76 0.36 -12.14 6.64
N ARG A 77 0.90 -11.52 5.58
CA ARG A 77 0.69 -10.11 5.21
C ARG A 77 -0.37 -9.90 4.15
N THR A 78 -0.87 -10.98 3.55
CA THR A 78 -2.03 -10.95 2.65
C THR A 78 -3.32 -10.87 3.45
N ILE A 79 -4.42 -10.46 2.82
CA ILE A 79 -5.77 -10.52 3.40
C ILE A 79 -6.12 -11.98 3.69
N ALA A 80 -5.87 -12.91 2.77
CA ALA A 80 -6.12 -14.33 2.97
C ALA A 80 -5.38 -14.92 4.20
N GLY A 81 -4.18 -14.43 4.51
CA GLY A 81 -3.42 -14.86 5.68
C GLY A 81 -3.82 -14.15 6.98
N SER A 82 -4.20 -12.88 6.92
CA SER A 82 -4.45 -12.05 8.11
C SER A 82 -5.92 -12.05 8.55
N TYR A 83 -6.81 -12.09 7.57
CA TYR A 83 -8.25 -12.05 7.72
C TYR A 83 -8.88 -13.11 6.79
N PRO A 84 -8.68 -14.42 7.05
CA PRO A 84 -9.20 -15.47 6.17
C PRO A 84 -10.72 -15.37 5.97
N TRP A 85 -11.43 -14.93 7.01
CA TRP A 85 -12.88 -14.69 6.99
C TRP A 85 -13.30 -13.52 6.10
N ALA A 86 -12.38 -12.61 5.74
CA ALA A 86 -12.69 -11.35 5.09
C ALA A 86 -12.33 -11.31 3.60
N VAL A 87 -11.82 -12.42 3.03
CA VAL A 87 -11.41 -12.48 1.61
C VAL A 87 -12.56 -12.12 0.67
N ASP A 88 -13.77 -12.62 0.96
CA ASP A 88 -14.98 -12.29 0.20
C ASP A 88 -15.61 -10.94 0.61
N HIS A 89 -15.16 -10.37 1.72
CA HIS A 89 -15.59 -9.09 2.28
C HIS A 89 -14.57 -7.97 2.05
N VAL A 90 -13.71 -8.10 1.04
CA VAL A 90 -12.88 -6.98 0.60
C VAL A 90 -13.75 -5.97 -0.14
N ALA A 91 -13.58 -4.70 0.21
CA ALA A 91 -14.28 -3.61 -0.44
C ALA A 91 -13.90 -3.57 -1.93
N ARG A 92 -14.90 -3.56 -2.80
CA ARG A 92 -14.72 -3.55 -4.25
C ARG A 92 -15.06 -2.18 -4.80
N ASP A 93 -14.16 -1.63 -5.61
CA ASP A 93 -14.42 -0.41 -6.37
C ASP A 93 -15.58 -0.66 -7.35
N SER A 94 -16.68 0.04 -7.12
CA SER A 94 -17.90 -0.04 -7.93
C SER A 94 -17.83 0.85 -9.18
N VAL A 95 -16.94 1.84 -9.20
CA VAL A 95 -16.90 2.90 -10.22
C VAL A 95 -16.24 2.41 -11.52
N MET A 96 -15.32 1.44 -11.45
CA MET A 96 -14.65 0.86 -12.63
C MET A 96 -15.13 -0.54 -13.04
N SER A 97 -16.13 -1.10 -12.35
CA SER A 97 -16.61 -2.45 -12.60
C SER A 97 -17.42 -2.53 -13.91
N THR A 98 -16.76 -2.96 -14.98
CA THR A 98 -17.40 -3.32 -16.26
C THR A 98 -16.97 -4.74 -16.63
N ARG A 99 -17.65 -5.40 -17.60
CA ARG A 99 -17.22 -6.73 -18.10
C ARG A 99 -15.74 -6.79 -18.54
N ARG A 100 -15.11 -5.64 -18.80
CA ARG A 100 -13.72 -5.51 -19.28
C ARG A 100 -12.70 -5.30 -18.15
N TYR A 101 -13.12 -4.87 -16.96
CA TYR A 101 -12.24 -4.64 -15.82
C TYR A 101 -12.87 -5.26 -14.55
N PRO A 102 -12.29 -6.34 -14.01
CA PRO A 102 -12.81 -6.92 -12.78
C PRO A 102 -12.75 -5.88 -11.64
N PRO A 103 -13.70 -5.92 -10.68
CA PRO A 103 -13.72 -5.00 -9.57
C PRO A 103 -12.38 -5.02 -8.83
N ARG A 104 -11.80 -3.83 -8.64
CA ARG A 104 -10.53 -3.66 -7.91
C ARG A 104 -10.80 -3.57 -6.42
N MET A 105 -9.77 -3.84 -5.62
CA MET A 105 -9.81 -3.54 -4.20
C MET A 105 -9.96 -2.03 -4.00
N ARG A 106 -10.91 -1.63 -3.17
CA ARG A 106 -11.10 -0.23 -2.75
C ARG A 106 -10.11 0.07 -1.63
N TYR A 107 -9.12 0.90 -1.92
CA TYR A 107 -8.23 1.44 -0.90
C TYR A 107 -8.87 2.63 -0.21
N ALA A 108 -8.76 2.65 1.11
CA ALA A 108 -9.18 3.79 1.91
C ALA A 108 -8.15 4.08 2.99
N ALA A 109 -8.16 5.29 3.53
CA ALA A 109 -7.24 5.70 4.58
C ALA A 109 -7.83 6.75 5.53
N CYS A 110 -7.34 6.74 6.77
CA CYS A 110 -7.61 7.82 7.72
C CYS A 110 -6.52 8.90 7.57
N PRO A 111 -6.86 10.16 7.23
CA PRO A 111 -5.86 11.22 7.06
C PRO A 111 -5.08 11.50 8.35
N ILE A 112 -5.74 11.45 9.51
CA ILE A 112 -5.09 11.69 10.82
C ILE A 112 -4.10 10.58 11.14
N CYS A 113 -4.44 9.31 10.87
CA CYS A 113 -3.48 8.20 10.99
C CYS A 113 -2.25 8.42 10.10
N LEU A 114 -2.44 8.82 8.84
CA LEU A 114 -1.33 9.05 7.92
C LEU A 114 -0.39 10.15 8.42
N GLU A 115 -0.93 11.24 8.98
CA GLU A 115 -0.14 12.30 9.60
C GLU A 115 0.64 11.79 10.82
N HIS A 116 0.00 11.06 11.73
CA HIS A 116 0.67 10.48 12.89
C HIS A 116 1.78 9.50 12.50
N GLN A 117 1.53 8.65 11.49
CA GLN A 117 2.56 7.77 10.93
C GLN A 117 3.73 8.57 10.38
N LYS A 118 3.48 9.61 9.59
CA LYS A 118 4.53 10.46 9.02
C LYS A 118 5.33 11.18 10.10
N ALA A 119 4.66 11.73 11.12
CA ALA A 119 5.29 12.43 12.22
C ALA A 119 6.17 11.51 13.07
N SER A 120 5.76 10.26 13.27
CA SER A 120 6.46 9.29 14.13
C SER A 120 7.53 8.47 13.40
N ARG A 121 7.32 8.12 12.13
CA ARG A 121 8.19 7.24 11.33
C ARG A 121 8.90 7.93 10.17
N GLY A 122 8.49 9.14 9.81
CA GLY A 122 8.98 9.87 8.62
C GLY A 122 8.28 9.46 7.32
N PHE A 123 7.38 8.46 7.35
CA PHE A 123 6.60 7.99 6.21
C PHE A 123 5.22 7.50 6.66
N SER A 124 4.29 7.38 5.72
CA SER A 124 2.95 6.81 5.95
C SER A 124 2.79 5.51 5.18
N TRP A 125 1.84 4.69 5.59
CA TRP A 125 1.52 3.44 4.91
C TRP A 125 0.01 3.14 4.96
N LEU A 126 -0.47 2.35 4.01
CA LEU A 126 -1.85 1.88 4.02
C LEU A 126 -2.00 0.65 4.91
N ARG A 127 -2.96 0.71 5.83
CA ARG A 127 -3.26 -0.40 6.74
C ARG A 127 -4.11 -1.46 6.04
N ARG A 128 -3.82 -2.71 6.34
CA ARG A 128 -4.44 -3.91 5.77
C ARG A 128 -5.93 -4.02 6.09
N GLU A 129 -6.36 -3.53 7.24
CA GLU A 129 -7.79 -3.53 7.59
C GLU A 129 -8.61 -2.47 6.82
N TRP A 130 -8.00 -1.43 6.26
CA TRP A 130 -8.74 -0.35 5.59
C TRP A 130 -9.36 -0.75 4.24
N VAL A 131 -8.94 -1.89 3.69
CA VAL A 131 -9.51 -2.45 2.45
C VAL A 131 -10.69 -3.39 2.69
N LEU A 132 -11.03 -3.68 3.95
CA LEU A 132 -12.19 -4.51 4.30
C LEU A 132 -13.49 -3.69 4.13
N SER A 133 -14.52 -4.27 3.53
CA SER A 133 -15.80 -3.59 3.25
C SER A 133 -16.54 -3.12 4.50
N LEU A 134 -16.37 -3.86 5.60
CA LEU A 134 -16.94 -3.52 6.90
C LEU A 134 -16.20 -2.37 7.61
N ARG A 135 -15.07 -1.90 7.05
CA ARG A 135 -14.27 -0.82 7.60
C ARG A 135 -14.47 0.44 6.76
N THR A 136 -15.43 1.26 7.17
CA THR A 136 -15.67 2.60 6.63
C THR A 136 -15.25 3.71 7.59
N ILE A 137 -15.11 3.39 8.88
CA ILE A 137 -14.71 4.34 9.94
C ILE A 137 -13.36 3.94 10.54
N CYS A 138 -12.47 4.91 10.70
CA CYS A 138 -11.23 4.74 11.45
C CYS A 138 -11.52 4.42 12.92
N GLN A 139 -11.01 3.30 13.43
CA GLN A 139 -11.26 2.87 14.82
C GLN A 139 -10.51 3.71 15.87
N LEU A 140 -9.47 4.46 15.46
CA LEU A 140 -8.67 5.29 16.36
C LEU A 140 -9.18 6.73 16.45
N HIS A 141 -9.63 7.29 15.32
CA HIS A 141 -10.02 8.71 15.23
C HIS A 141 -11.50 8.93 15.00
N HIS A 142 -12.28 7.86 14.78
CA HIS A 142 -13.73 7.90 14.57
C HIS A 142 -14.18 8.82 13.42
N VAL A 143 -13.37 8.89 12.36
CA VAL A 143 -13.67 9.60 11.11
C VAL A 143 -13.84 8.63 9.95
N ASP A 144 -14.55 9.05 8.91
CA ASP A 144 -14.68 8.30 7.66
C ASP A 144 -13.29 8.04 7.05
N LEU A 145 -13.09 6.81 6.56
CA LEU A 145 -11.94 6.46 5.74
C LEU A 145 -12.16 7.03 4.34
N LEU A 146 -11.19 7.83 3.88
CA LEU A 146 -11.23 8.46 2.56
C LEU A 146 -10.73 7.47 1.51
N GLU A 147 -11.52 7.27 0.47
CA GLU A 147 -11.18 6.37 -0.64
C GLU A 147 -10.19 7.03 -1.61
N GLY A 148 -9.36 6.20 -2.25
CA GLY A 148 -8.49 6.61 -3.34
C GLY A 148 -8.79 5.83 -4.63
N ASP A 149 -8.67 6.48 -5.79
CA ASP A 149 -8.87 5.81 -7.08
C ASP A 149 -7.85 4.67 -7.28
N ALA A 150 -8.36 3.49 -7.63
CA ALA A 150 -7.66 2.22 -7.75
C ALA A 150 -6.66 2.11 -8.92
N GLY A 151 -6.09 3.22 -9.39
CA GLY A 151 -5.03 3.28 -10.43
C GLY A 151 -3.84 4.14 -10.04
N SER A 152 -3.93 4.84 -8.91
CA SER A 152 -2.87 5.72 -8.43
C SER A 152 -2.30 5.11 -7.15
N ILE A 153 -1.25 4.31 -7.31
CA ILE A 153 -0.40 3.89 -6.17
C ILE A 153 0.26 5.12 -5.52
N VAL A 154 0.16 6.29 -6.16
CA VAL A 154 0.13 7.58 -5.46
C VAL A 154 -1.31 7.88 -5.08
N HIS A 155 -1.79 7.43 -3.91
CA HIS A 155 -3.18 7.65 -3.48
C HIS A 155 -3.67 9.07 -3.87
N PRO A 156 -4.79 9.27 -4.56
CA PRO A 156 -5.29 10.62 -4.89
C PRO A 156 -5.56 11.44 -3.64
N ALA A 157 -5.91 10.83 -2.50
CA ALA A 157 -5.89 11.53 -1.20
C ALA A 157 -4.49 11.92 -0.69
N TRP A 158 -3.41 11.72 -1.44
CA TRP A 158 -2.10 12.34 -1.19
C TRP A 158 -1.92 13.58 -2.07
N SER A 159 -2.31 13.52 -3.34
CA SER A 159 -2.29 14.64 -4.29
C SER A 159 -3.36 15.70 -3.97
N ASP A 160 -4.57 15.26 -3.65
CA ASP A 160 -5.73 16.10 -3.32
C ASP A 160 -5.65 16.64 -1.90
N PHE A 161 -5.12 15.87 -0.94
CA PHE A 161 -4.79 16.38 0.38
C PHE A 161 -3.69 17.44 0.32
N ALA A 162 -2.60 17.20 -0.44
CA ALA A 162 -1.55 18.20 -0.65
C ALA A 162 -2.05 19.45 -1.41
N ARG A 163 -3.03 19.29 -2.31
CA ARG A 163 -3.67 20.37 -3.06
C ARG A 163 -4.62 21.22 -2.21
N VAL A 164 -5.38 20.59 -1.31
CA VAL A 164 -6.38 21.21 -0.41
C VAL A 164 -5.73 21.82 0.84
N HIS A 165 -4.66 21.22 1.37
CA HIS A 165 -3.98 21.67 2.59
C HIS A 165 -2.62 22.33 2.33
N ARG A 166 -2.55 23.25 1.36
CA ARG A 166 -1.32 24.00 1.01
C ARG A 166 -0.65 24.73 2.19
N CYS A 167 -1.39 25.06 3.26
CA CYS A 167 -0.85 25.74 4.44
C CYS A 167 0.03 24.83 5.32
N ALA A 168 -0.12 23.49 5.28
CA ALA A 168 0.68 22.58 6.10
C ALA A 168 2.14 22.42 5.60
N GLN A 169 2.39 22.66 4.31
CA GLN A 169 3.75 22.63 3.74
C GLN A 169 4.55 23.91 3.99
N GLN A 170 3.88 25.04 4.23
CA GLN A 170 4.56 26.31 4.51
C GLN A 170 5.11 26.37 5.94
N ALA A 171 4.51 25.66 6.90
CA ALA A 171 4.97 25.63 8.29
C ALA A 171 6.28 24.83 8.49
N THR A 172 6.53 23.82 7.67
CA THR A 172 7.77 23.02 7.74
C THR A 172 8.93 23.63 6.96
N SER A 173 8.65 24.47 5.97
CA SER A 173 9.68 25.20 5.19
C SER A 173 10.06 26.54 5.82
N ALA A 174 9.17 27.16 6.61
CA ALA A 174 9.47 28.41 7.31
C ALA A 174 10.35 28.19 8.55
N THR A 175 10.19 27.07 9.25
CA THR A 175 10.96 26.77 10.47
C THR A 175 12.43 26.41 10.19
N GLN A 176 12.80 26.11 8.94
CA GLN A 176 14.21 25.92 8.52
C GLN A 176 14.85 27.14 7.84
N ARG A 177 14.12 28.25 7.66
CA ARG A 177 14.65 29.52 7.10
C ARG A 177 14.66 30.70 8.08
N ALA A 178 14.25 30.50 9.33
CA ALA A 178 14.31 31.51 10.39
C ALA A 178 15.42 31.25 11.42
N GLY A 179 16.44 30.46 11.05
CA GLY A 179 17.58 30.11 11.90
C GLY A 179 18.91 30.08 11.15
N ALA A 180 19.09 30.99 10.20
CA ALA A 180 20.38 31.33 9.58
C ALA A 180 20.59 32.84 9.70
#